data_AF-A0A378BNH7-F1
#
_entry.id   AF-A0A378BNH7-F1
#
_cell.length_a   1.000
_cell.length_b   1.000
_cell.length_c   1.000
_cell.angle_alpha   90.00
_cell.angle_beta   90.00
_cell.angle_gamma   90.00
#
_symmetry.space_group_name_H-M   'P 1'
#
loop_
_entity.id
_entity.type
_entity.pdbx_description
1 polymer ?
#
loop_
_entity_poly.entity_id
_entity_poly.type
_entity_poly.pdbx_seq_one_letter_code
_entity_poly.pdbx_strand_id
1 'polypeptide(L)'
;MDDEGLDDFTRVRELLGLATGKDNGWYTLRVGELKAMLALAGGDLEQALIWTEWTMEFNASVFSAERANYYRCLQTLLLLSQEEERQPLQYLNAFIRMYGADAVEAASAALSGEAPFYGLQASIAICRPSQPIQSLLKAYEKLQRAKAAFWAK
;
A
#
# COMPACT_ATOMS: atom_id res chain seq x y z
N MET A 1 16.92 -0.21 -1.16
CA MET A 1 15.98 -1.27 -1.62
C MET A 1 16.53 -1.99 -2.84
N ASP A 2 17.04 -1.29 -3.86
CA ASP A 2 17.63 -1.95 -5.03
C ASP A 2 18.97 -2.66 -4.72
N ASP A 3 19.77 -2.13 -3.80
CA ASP A 3 21.01 -2.79 -3.34
C ASP A 3 20.78 -4.10 -2.54
N GLU A 4 19.57 -4.36 -2.06
CA GLU A 4 19.24 -5.59 -1.33
C GLU A 4 18.71 -6.71 -2.26
N GLY A 5 18.55 -6.43 -3.56
CA GLY A 5 18.03 -7.40 -4.53
C GLY A 5 16.59 -7.85 -4.24
N LEU A 6 15.80 -7.01 -3.55
CA LEU A 6 14.41 -7.32 -3.21
C LEU A 6 13.56 -7.29 -4.48
N ASP A 7 12.92 -8.42 -4.79
CA ASP A 7 11.99 -8.54 -5.90
C ASP A 7 10.77 -7.64 -5.66
N ASP A 8 10.47 -6.74 -6.61
CA ASP A 8 9.36 -5.79 -6.60
C ASP A 8 8.00 -6.48 -6.42
N PHE A 9 7.88 -7.73 -6.85
CA PHE A 9 6.68 -8.55 -6.70
C PHE A 9 6.48 -9.10 -5.29
N THR A 10 7.51 -9.05 -4.44
CA THR A 10 7.45 -9.56 -3.07
C THR A 10 6.38 -8.83 -2.28
N ARG A 11 5.51 -9.57 -1.59
CA ARG A 11 4.54 -8.95 -0.69
C ARG A 11 5.23 -8.51 0.58
N VAL A 12 5.04 -7.25 0.97
CA VAL A 12 5.66 -6.67 2.18
C VAL A 12 5.24 -7.44 3.43
N ARG A 13 3.99 -7.91 3.48
CA ARG A 13 3.51 -8.76 4.60
C ARG A 13 4.26 -10.10 4.71
N GLU A 14 4.69 -10.68 3.59
CA GLU A 14 5.41 -11.96 3.58
C GLU A 14 6.87 -11.74 4.00
N LEU A 15 7.48 -10.66 3.51
CA LEU A 15 8.82 -10.24 3.90
C LEU A 15 8.94 -9.95 5.41
N LEU A 16 7.95 -9.28 5.98
CA LEU A 16 7.93 -8.89 7.39
C LEU A 16 7.27 -9.93 8.32
N GLY A 17 6.72 -11.01 7.78
CA GLY A 17 5.99 -12.02 8.58
C GLY A 17 4.72 -11.50 9.25
N LEU A 18 4.05 -10.50 8.65
CA LEU A 18 2.84 -9.88 9.19
C LEU A 18 1.58 -10.60 8.70
N ALA A 19 0.70 -11.01 9.61
CA ALA A 19 -0.67 -11.41 9.26
C ALA A 19 -1.62 -10.22 9.43
N THR A 20 -1.76 -9.46 8.35
CA THR A 20 -2.44 -8.17 8.31
C THR A 20 -3.96 -8.31 8.30
N GLY A 21 -4.51 -9.47 7.91
CA GLY A 21 -5.93 -9.59 7.56
C GLY A 21 -6.16 -9.20 6.09
N LYS A 22 -7.37 -9.45 5.56
CA LYS A 22 -7.71 -9.24 4.13
C LYS A 22 -8.22 -7.82 3.82
N ASP A 23 -8.61 -7.08 4.85
CA ASP A 23 -9.45 -5.88 4.70
C ASP A 23 -8.64 -4.58 4.80
N ASN A 24 -7.34 -4.61 4.48
CA ASN A 24 -6.47 -3.43 4.57
C ASN A 24 -5.40 -3.38 3.49
N GLY A 25 -4.79 -2.20 3.35
CA GLY A 25 -3.81 -1.95 2.31
C GLY A 25 -2.57 -2.84 2.39
N TRP A 26 -2.21 -3.28 3.60
CA TRP A 26 -1.07 -4.17 3.83
C TRP A 26 -1.24 -5.56 3.21
N TYR A 27 -2.47 -6.00 2.96
CA TYR A 27 -2.73 -7.33 2.39
C TYR A 27 -2.21 -7.46 0.96
N THR A 28 -2.40 -6.41 0.16
CA THR A 28 -1.98 -6.37 -1.25
C THR A 28 -0.67 -5.62 -1.47
N LEU A 29 -0.11 -4.99 -0.42
CA LEU A 29 1.10 -4.19 -0.51
C LEU A 29 2.30 -5.03 -0.97
N ARG A 30 2.88 -4.62 -2.09
CA ARG A 30 4.12 -5.16 -2.64
C ARG A 30 5.28 -4.18 -2.50
N VAL A 31 6.49 -4.69 -2.70
CA VAL A 31 7.72 -3.87 -2.69
C VAL A 31 7.64 -2.74 -3.72
N GLY A 32 7.18 -3.01 -4.95
CA GLY A 32 7.01 -1.95 -5.96
C GLY A 32 5.98 -0.87 -5.57
N GLU A 33 4.86 -1.26 -4.95
CA GLU A 33 3.86 -0.31 -4.43
C GLU A 33 4.42 0.52 -3.27
N LEU A 34 5.24 -0.08 -2.40
CA LEU A 34 5.91 0.63 -1.33
C LEU A 34 6.92 1.66 -1.88
N LYS A 35 7.63 1.33 -2.98
CA LYS A 35 8.52 2.27 -3.66
C LYS A 35 7.74 3.49 -4.19
N ALA A 36 6.53 3.31 -4.71
CA ALA A 36 5.66 4.42 -5.12
C ALA A 36 5.35 5.37 -3.94
N MET A 37 4.96 4.79 -2.79
CA MET A 37 4.65 5.58 -1.60
C MET A 37 5.89 6.31 -1.04
N LEU A 38 7.06 5.68 -1.08
CA LEU A 38 8.32 6.31 -0.65
C LEU A 38 8.75 7.43 -1.60
N ALA A 39 8.57 7.26 -2.90
CA ALA A 39 8.85 8.30 -3.88
C ALA A 39 7.94 9.53 -3.68
N LEU A 40 6.64 9.31 -3.43
CA LEU A 40 5.70 10.37 -3.06
C LEU A 40 6.11 11.09 -1.76
N ALA A 41 6.52 10.33 -0.74
CA ALA A 41 7.00 10.90 0.52
C ALA A 41 8.31 11.70 0.35
N GLY A 42 9.15 11.28 -0.60
CA GLY A 42 10.41 11.95 -0.94
C GLY A 42 10.25 13.13 -1.91
N GLY A 43 9.06 13.37 -2.45
CA GLY A 43 8.80 14.40 -3.45
C GLY A 43 9.35 14.07 -4.85
N ASP A 44 9.77 12.83 -5.09
CA ASP A 44 10.24 12.38 -6.40
C ASP A 44 9.04 11.90 -7.25
N LEU A 45 8.45 12.83 -7.99
CA LEU A 45 7.22 12.59 -8.75
C LEU A 45 7.45 11.71 -10.00
N GLU A 46 8.65 11.73 -10.58
CA GLU A 46 9.01 10.86 -11.70
C GLU A 46 9.05 9.40 -11.26
N GLN A 47 9.76 9.10 -10.18
CA GLN A 47 9.78 7.75 -9.64
C GLN A 47 8.40 7.33 -9.11
N ALA A 48 7.66 8.26 -8.49
CA ALA A 48 6.31 7.98 -8.03
C ALA A 48 5.40 7.56 -9.18
N LEU A 49 5.49 8.20 -10.35
CA LEU A 49 4.73 7.82 -11.53
C LEU A 49 5.08 6.41 -12.00
N ILE A 50 6.36 6.11 -12.20
CA ILE A 50 6.83 4.79 -12.67
C ILE A 50 6.29 3.67 -11.77
N TRP A 51 6.46 3.82 -10.45
CA TRP A 51 6.02 2.79 -9.51
C TRP A 51 4.50 2.76 -9.32
N THR A 52 3.80 3.87 -9.55
CA THR A 52 2.33 3.92 -9.58
C THR A 52 1.78 3.17 -10.80
N GLU A 53 2.39 3.33 -11.96
CA GLU A 53 2.05 2.59 -13.18
C GLU A 53 2.28 1.09 -12.99
N TRP A 54 3.45 0.71 -12.47
CA TRP A 54 3.76 -0.67 -12.10
C TRP A 54 2.73 -1.24 -11.12
N THR A 55 2.34 -0.47 -10.11
CA THR A 55 1.34 -0.89 -9.13
C THR A 55 -0.01 -1.14 -9.80
N MET A 56 -0.43 -0.28 -10.71
CA MET A 56 -1.67 -0.49 -11.46
C MET A 56 -1.59 -1.72 -12.37
N GLU A 57 -0.47 -1.91 -13.08
CA GLU A 57 -0.30 -3.03 -13.99
C GLU A 57 -0.37 -4.38 -13.27
N PHE A 58 0.27 -4.49 -12.10
CA PHE A 58 0.44 -5.77 -11.41
C PHE A 58 -0.50 -6.01 -10.22
N ASN A 59 -1.10 -4.95 -9.65
CA ASN A 59 -1.97 -5.05 -8.47
C ASN A 59 -3.41 -4.61 -8.70
N ALA A 60 -3.77 -3.95 -9.81
CA ALA A 60 -5.14 -3.46 -9.99
C ALA A 60 -6.21 -4.58 -9.93
N SER A 61 -5.87 -5.80 -10.36
CA SER A 61 -6.78 -6.94 -10.35
C SER A 61 -7.11 -7.47 -8.94
N VAL A 62 -6.27 -7.18 -7.95
CA VAL A 62 -6.46 -7.63 -6.55
C VAL A 62 -6.94 -6.51 -5.62
N PHE A 63 -7.02 -5.29 -6.11
CA PHE A 63 -7.49 -4.15 -5.35
C PHE A 63 -9.02 -4.14 -5.19
N SER A 64 -9.48 -3.55 -4.09
CA SER A 64 -10.89 -3.14 -3.97
C SER A 64 -11.20 -2.06 -5.01
N ALA A 65 -12.47 -1.91 -5.36
CA ALA A 65 -12.91 -0.89 -6.31
C ALA A 65 -12.47 0.53 -5.87
N GLU A 66 -12.55 0.82 -4.57
CA GLU A 66 -12.11 2.09 -3.97
C GLU A 66 -10.61 2.31 -4.12
N ARG A 67 -9.79 1.28 -3.85
CA ARG A 67 -8.33 1.38 -3.95
C ARG A 67 -7.87 1.48 -5.40
N ALA A 68 -8.49 0.73 -6.31
CA ALA A 68 -8.23 0.84 -7.73
C ALA A 68 -8.60 2.24 -8.25
N ASN A 69 -9.70 2.83 -7.76
CA ASN A 69 -10.10 4.18 -8.10
C ASN A 69 -9.10 5.24 -7.62
N TYR A 70 -8.61 5.09 -6.39
CA TYR A 70 -7.54 5.94 -5.86
C TYR A 70 -6.29 5.90 -6.74
N TYR A 71 -5.80 4.72 -7.11
CA TYR A 71 -4.57 4.62 -7.92
C TYR A 71 -4.75 5.20 -9.34
N ARG A 72 -5.93 5.05 -9.96
CA ARG A 72 -6.24 5.73 -11.22
C ARG A 72 -6.22 7.25 -11.09
N CYS A 73 -6.79 7.77 -10.01
CA CYS A 73 -6.77 9.20 -9.70
C CYS A 73 -5.33 9.69 -9.51
N LEU A 74 -4.55 9.00 -8.68
CA LEU A 74 -3.14 9.31 -8.41
C LEU A 74 -2.29 9.29 -9.68
N GLN A 75 -2.42 8.26 -10.53
CA GLN A 75 -1.72 8.19 -11.81
C GLN A 75 -2.04 9.40 -12.69
N THR A 76 -3.31 9.78 -12.77
CA THR A 76 -3.73 10.94 -13.58
C THR A 76 -3.16 12.25 -13.05
N LEU A 77 -3.12 12.42 -11.73
CA LEU A 77 -2.52 13.61 -11.11
C LEU A 77 -1.00 13.65 -11.32
N LEU A 78 -0.32 12.51 -11.23
CA LEU A 78 1.11 12.41 -11.51
C LEU A 78 1.42 12.73 -12.98
N LEU A 79 0.66 12.17 -13.93
CA LEU A 79 0.78 12.52 -15.35
C LEU A 79 0.56 14.03 -15.57
N LEU A 80 -0.43 14.62 -14.91
CA LEU A 80 -0.69 16.05 -15.00
C LEU A 80 0.45 16.89 -14.38
N SER A 81 1.11 16.42 -13.33
CA SER A 81 2.26 17.14 -12.75
C SER A 81 3.48 17.18 -13.67
N GLN A 82 3.58 16.28 -14.64
CA GLN A 82 4.64 16.30 -15.66
C GLN A 82 4.32 17.23 -16.85
N GLU A 83 3.10 17.75 -16.93
CA GLU A 83 2.65 18.61 -18.03
C GLU A 83 2.86 20.09 -17.65
N GLU A 84 4.01 20.65 -17.99
CA GLU A 84 4.38 22.04 -17.65
C GLU A 84 3.42 23.10 -18.23
N GLU A 85 2.76 22.81 -19.36
CA GLU A 85 1.86 23.74 -20.04
C GLU A 85 0.42 23.71 -19.49
N ARG A 86 0.09 22.76 -18.61
CA ARG A 86 -1.28 22.55 -18.12
C ARG A 86 -1.44 23.04 -16.68
N GLN A 87 -2.54 23.76 -16.43
CA GLN A 87 -2.87 24.22 -15.08
C GLN A 87 -3.74 23.19 -14.33
N PRO A 88 -3.27 22.64 -13.19
CA PRO A 88 -4.00 21.59 -12.45
C PRO A 88 -5.42 21.97 -12.06
N LEU A 89 -5.64 23.24 -11.69
CA LEU A 89 -6.93 23.76 -11.26
C LEU A 89 -8.01 23.68 -12.34
N GLN A 90 -7.63 23.68 -13.63
CA GLN A 90 -8.59 23.58 -14.74
C GLN A 90 -9.23 22.19 -14.83
N TYR A 91 -8.54 21.15 -14.34
CA TYR A 91 -8.98 19.76 -14.45
C TYR A 91 -9.62 19.22 -13.17
N LEU A 92 -9.50 19.94 -12.05
CA LEU A 92 -9.99 19.52 -10.74
C LEU A 92 -11.49 19.12 -10.77
N ASN A 93 -12.34 19.95 -11.39
CA ASN A 93 -13.76 19.65 -11.51
C ASN A 93 -14.04 18.37 -12.32
N ALA A 94 -13.26 18.09 -13.36
CA ALA A 94 -13.40 16.87 -14.13
C ALA A 94 -12.96 15.64 -13.31
N PHE A 95 -11.87 15.77 -12.56
CA PHE A 95 -11.38 14.70 -11.69
C PHE A 95 -12.35 14.38 -10.55
N ILE A 96 -12.96 15.39 -9.92
CA ILE A 96 -13.96 15.18 -8.87
C ILE A 96 -15.18 14.42 -9.44
N ARG A 97 -15.60 14.71 -10.68
CA ARG A 97 -16.72 14.00 -11.32
C ARG A 97 -16.36 12.57 -11.71
N MET A 98 -15.11 12.29 -12.04
CA MET A 98 -14.66 10.98 -12.52
C MET A 98 -14.26 10.04 -11.38
N TYR A 99 -13.56 10.57 -10.38
CA TYR A 99 -12.96 9.80 -9.29
C TYR A 99 -13.66 10.01 -7.94
N GLY A 100 -14.47 11.06 -7.80
CA GLY A 100 -15.06 11.47 -6.53
C GLY A 100 -14.14 12.42 -5.75
N ALA A 101 -14.74 13.24 -4.88
CA ALA A 101 -14.00 14.22 -4.08
C ALA A 101 -12.96 13.56 -3.16
N ASP A 102 -13.36 12.51 -2.45
CA ASP A 102 -12.51 11.81 -1.48
C ASP A 102 -11.23 11.23 -2.12
N ALA A 103 -11.34 10.66 -3.33
CA ALA A 103 -10.20 10.08 -4.03
C ALA A 103 -9.23 11.16 -4.53
N VAL A 104 -9.78 12.28 -5.03
CA VAL A 104 -8.98 13.43 -5.48
C VAL A 104 -8.24 14.05 -4.28
N GLU A 105 -8.94 14.28 -3.17
CA GLU A 105 -8.35 14.83 -1.96
C GLU A 105 -7.23 13.92 -1.43
N ALA A 106 -7.49 12.62 -1.31
CA ALA A 106 -6.49 11.66 -0.84
C ALA A 106 -5.27 11.59 -1.78
N ALA A 107 -5.49 11.58 -3.09
CA ALA A 107 -4.40 11.54 -4.06
C ALA A 107 -3.59 12.84 -4.09
N SER A 108 -4.25 14.00 -3.93
CA SER A 108 -3.56 15.29 -3.78
C SER A 108 -2.74 15.37 -2.49
N ALA A 109 -3.26 14.86 -1.37
CA ALA A 109 -2.51 14.77 -0.11
C ALA A 109 -1.31 13.81 -0.19
N ALA A 110 -1.43 12.75 -0.98
CA ALA A 110 -0.30 11.86 -1.26
C ALA A 110 0.75 12.55 -2.16
N LEU A 111 0.31 13.28 -3.18
CA LEU A 111 1.17 14.04 -4.09
C LEU A 111 1.96 15.15 -3.37
N SER A 112 1.36 15.81 -2.37
CA SER A 112 2.03 16.81 -1.54
C SER A 112 2.98 16.22 -0.50
N GLY A 113 2.98 14.89 -0.33
CA GLY A 113 3.77 14.20 0.70
C GLY A 113 3.17 14.26 2.11
N GLU A 114 1.97 14.84 2.30
CA GLU A 114 1.29 14.90 3.60
C GLU A 114 0.77 13.52 4.03
N ALA A 115 0.20 12.76 3.10
CA ALA A 115 -0.36 11.43 3.35
C ALA A 115 0.03 10.40 2.26
N PRO A 116 1.33 10.11 2.06
CA PRO A 116 1.80 9.26 0.96
C PRO A 116 1.43 7.78 1.13
N PHE A 117 1.11 7.34 2.36
CA PHE A 117 0.84 5.95 2.71
C PHE A 117 -0.65 5.61 2.70
N TYR A 118 -1.31 5.76 1.55
CA TYR A 118 -2.75 5.53 1.43
C TYR A 118 -3.17 4.09 1.76
N GLY A 119 -4.15 3.95 2.66
CA GLY A 119 -4.70 2.66 3.09
C GLY A 119 -3.82 1.89 4.08
N LEU A 120 -2.67 2.47 4.51
CA LEU A 120 -1.81 1.90 5.54
C LEU A 120 -2.13 2.57 6.90
N GLN A 121 -2.86 1.86 7.75
CA GLN A 121 -3.08 2.33 9.12
C GLN A 121 -1.77 2.27 9.93
N ALA A 122 -1.54 3.29 10.77
CA ALA A 122 -0.35 3.40 11.60
C ALA A 122 -0.13 2.16 12.49
N SER A 123 1.12 1.71 12.51
CA SER A 123 1.57 0.37 12.92
C SER A 123 1.36 -0.03 14.38
N ILE A 124 0.96 0.89 15.27
CA ILE A 124 0.63 0.54 16.65
C ILE A 124 -0.58 -0.43 16.71
N ALA A 125 -1.47 -0.38 15.73
CA ALA A 125 -2.55 -1.36 15.59
C ALA A 125 -2.09 -2.71 15.01
N ILE A 126 -0.98 -2.75 14.26
CA ILE A 126 -0.40 -3.96 13.64
C ILE A 126 0.39 -4.78 14.67
N CYS A 127 0.95 -4.12 15.69
CA CYS A 127 1.51 -4.77 16.88
C CYS A 127 0.45 -5.30 17.85
N ARG A 128 -0.83 -4.94 17.70
CA ARG A 128 -1.90 -5.72 18.35
C ARG A 128 -2.09 -6.98 17.53
N PRO A 129 -2.05 -8.16 18.15
CA PRO A 129 -2.19 -9.39 17.40
C PRO A 129 -3.56 -9.37 16.72
N SER A 130 -3.56 -9.29 15.39
CA SER A 130 -4.76 -9.38 14.58
C SER A 130 -5.44 -10.72 14.88
N GLN A 131 -6.76 -10.82 14.74
CA GLN A 131 -7.49 -12.08 14.98
C GLN A 131 -6.86 -13.31 14.29
N PRO A 132 -6.34 -13.19 13.04
CA PRO A 132 -5.57 -14.25 12.38
C PRO A 132 -4.22 -14.58 13.04
N ILE A 133 -3.47 -13.59 13.50
CA ILE A 133 -2.22 -13.84 14.26
C ILE A 133 -2.54 -14.48 15.61
N GLN A 134 -3.59 -14.04 16.31
CA GLN A 134 -4.01 -14.65 17.56
C GLN A 134 -4.43 -16.10 17.39
N SER A 135 -5.14 -16.45 16.30
CA SER A 135 -5.54 -17.83 16.04
C SER A 135 -4.32 -18.70 15.71
N LEU A 136 -3.36 -18.18 14.94
CA LEU A 136 -2.11 -18.86 14.64
C LEU A 136 -1.25 -19.06 15.89
N LEU A 137 -1.11 -18.04 16.74
CA LEU A 137 -0.40 -18.12 18.03
C LEU A 137 -1.06 -19.13 18.97
N LYS A 138 -2.39 -19.14 19.07
CA LYS A 138 -3.12 -20.15 19.87
C LYS A 138 -2.91 -21.58 19.34
N ALA A 139 -2.84 -21.77 18.02
CA ALA A 139 -2.52 -23.06 17.42
C ALA A 139 -1.05 -23.46 17.71
N TYR A 140 -0.13 -22.50 17.61
CA TYR A 140 1.28 -22.70 17.92
C TYR A 140 1.54 -23.02 19.40
N GLU A 141 0.84 -22.35 20.33
CA GLU A 141 0.91 -22.63 21.77
C GLU A 141 0.50 -24.06 22.12
N LYS A 142 -0.55 -24.59 21.46
CA LYS A 142 -0.97 -25.99 21.65
C LYS A 142 0.14 -26.96 21.25
N LEU A 143 0.81 -26.67 20.13
CA LEU A 143 1.95 -27.46 19.66
C LEU A 143 3.14 -27.36 20.62
N GLN A 144 3.41 -26.18 21.17
CA GLN A 144 4.51 -25.99 22.13
C GLN A 144 4.26 -26.69 23.46
N ARG A 145 3.02 -26.69 23.97
CA ARG A 145 2.66 -27.49 25.15
C ARG A 145 2.84 -28.99 24.91
N ALA A 146 2.48 -29.48 23.72
CA ALA A 146 2.67 -30.87 23.35
C ALA A 146 4.16 -31.24 23.23
N LYS A 147 4.98 -30.36 22.64
CA LYS A 147 6.44 -30.54 22.57
C LYS A 147 7.07 -30.53 23.96
N ALA A 148 6.71 -29.58 24.82
CA ALA A 148 7.21 -29.52 26.19
C ALA A 148 6.85 -30.78 26.99
N ALA A 149 5.61 -31.27 26.86
CA ALA A 149 5.19 -32.51 27.51
C ALA A 149 5.87 -33.77 26.96
N PHE A 150 6.21 -33.79 25.67
CA PHE A 150 6.92 -34.90 25.04
C PHE A 150 8.41 -34.93 25.40
N TRP A 151 9.07 -33.78 25.46
CA TRP A 151 10.50 -33.65 25.78
C TRP A 151 10.80 -33.60 27.29
N ALA A 152 9.79 -33.42 28.14
CA ALA A 152 9.90 -33.54 29.60
C ALA A 152 9.74 -34.99 30.11
N LYS A 153 9.70 -35.97 29.20
CA LYS A 153 9.59 -37.40 29.47
C LYS A 153 10.84 -38.12 28.98
#